data_AF-A0A917KP62-F1
#
_entry.id   AF-A0A917KP62-F1
#
_cell.length_a   1.000
_cell.length_b   1.000
_cell.length_c   1.000
_cell.angle_alpha   90.00
_cell.angle_beta   90.00
_cell.angle_gamma   90.00
#
_symmetry.space_group_name_H-M   'P 1'
#
loop_
_entity.id
_entity.type
_entity.pdbx_description
1 polymer ?
#
loop_
_entity_poly.entity_id
_entity_poly.type
_entity_poly.pdbx_seq_one_letter_code
_entity_poly.pdbx_strand_id
1 'polypeptide(L)'
;MRLLATAALMAGLATSALAQTPPPVTVEGLDRGLTNLGLMAGHAIQCLPEAEKPQAQRALLAFNSILIAEMGANAAFRFATAYGAGSSHEPDRQFCERSLADWRKLIQDHNLNR
;
A
#
# COMPACT_ATOMS: atom_id res chain seq x y z
N MET A 1 -13.22 52.63 -24.47
CA MET A 1 -13.64 51.79 -25.61
C MET A 1 -12.89 50.47 -25.54
N ARG A 2 -13.65 49.37 -25.48
CA ARG A 2 -13.34 48.02 -26.00
C ARG A 2 -12.06 47.36 -25.44
N LEU A 3 -12.13 46.57 -24.36
CA LEU A 3 -12.52 45.13 -24.38
C LEU A 3 -12.08 44.47 -25.69
N LEU A 4 -11.04 43.63 -25.65
CA LEU A 4 -10.81 42.43 -26.48
C LEU A 4 -9.33 42.01 -26.43
N ALA A 5 -8.99 41.10 -25.52
CA ALA A 5 -7.85 40.19 -25.68
C ALA A 5 -7.97 38.98 -24.72
N THR A 6 -9.18 38.46 -24.53
CA THR A 6 -9.43 37.15 -23.90
C THR A 6 -9.63 36.13 -25.00
N ALA A 7 -8.55 35.58 -25.55
CA ALA A 7 -8.59 34.37 -26.36
C ALA A 7 -7.18 33.80 -26.47
N ALA A 8 -7.09 32.47 -26.44
CA ALA A 8 -5.89 31.66 -26.64
C ALA A 8 -4.97 31.51 -25.43
N LEU A 9 -5.39 30.71 -24.44
CA LEU A 9 -4.47 29.74 -23.79
C LEU A 9 -5.28 28.67 -23.01
N MET A 10 -6.25 28.04 -23.69
CA MET A 10 -7.07 26.93 -23.16
C MET A 10 -6.99 25.70 -24.08
N ALA A 11 -5.82 25.45 -24.67
CA ALA A 11 -5.59 24.27 -25.51
C ALA A 11 -4.29 23.60 -25.06
N GLY A 12 -4.41 22.42 -24.46
CA GLY A 12 -3.28 21.49 -24.35
C GLY A 12 -2.82 21.11 -22.94
N LEU A 13 -3.72 20.68 -22.06
CA LEU A 13 -3.35 19.79 -20.96
C LEU A 13 -4.38 18.65 -20.81
N ALA A 14 -4.81 18.09 -21.95
CA ALA A 14 -5.40 16.76 -21.97
C ALA A 14 -4.27 15.75 -22.23
N THR A 15 -3.36 15.59 -21.27
CA THR A 15 -2.54 14.38 -21.18
C THR A 15 -3.49 13.24 -20.86
N SER A 16 -3.95 12.55 -21.91
CA SER A 16 -4.50 11.21 -21.79
C SER A 16 -3.39 10.36 -21.17
N ALA A 17 -3.50 10.11 -19.86
CA ALA A 17 -2.70 9.08 -19.21
C ALA A 17 -3.03 7.78 -19.94
N LEU A 18 -2.12 7.33 -20.81
CA LEU A 18 -2.19 6.00 -21.40
C LEU A 18 -2.27 5.02 -20.24
N ALA A 19 -3.44 4.41 -20.05
CA ALA A 19 -3.63 3.36 -19.08
C ALA A 19 -2.69 2.21 -19.45
N GLN A 20 -1.52 2.18 -18.80
CA GLN A 20 -0.58 1.09 -18.94
C GLN A 20 -1.29 -0.16 -18.40
N THR A 21 -1.52 -1.13 -19.27
CA THR A 21 -2.07 -2.42 -18.84
C THR A 21 -1.09 -3.00 -17.82
N PRO A 22 -1.52 -3.26 -16.57
CA PRO A 22 -0.62 -3.83 -15.58
C PRO A 22 -0.07 -5.14 -16.10
N PRO A 23 1.22 -5.43 -15.87
CA PRO A 23 1.81 -6.69 -16.29
C PRO A 23 1.01 -7.86 -15.72
N PRO A 24 0.91 -9.00 -16.44
CA PRO A 24 0.22 -10.16 -15.93
C PRO A 24 0.82 -10.59 -14.59
N VAL A 25 -0.05 -10.97 -13.65
CA VAL A 25 0.40 -11.45 -12.34
C VAL A 25 1.08 -12.80 -12.54
N THR A 26 2.39 -12.84 -12.27
CA THR A 26 3.18 -14.08 -12.23
C THR A 26 3.22 -14.63 -10.81
N VAL A 27 3.55 -15.91 -10.66
CA VAL A 27 3.74 -16.53 -9.33
C VAL A 27 4.86 -15.82 -8.58
N GLU A 28 5.98 -15.53 -9.25
CA GLU A 28 7.10 -14.79 -8.66
C GLU A 28 6.73 -13.34 -8.30
N GLY A 29 5.90 -12.70 -9.13
CA GLY A 29 5.42 -11.34 -8.89
C GLY A 29 4.50 -11.29 -7.68
N LEU A 30 3.62 -12.28 -7.55
CA LEU A 30 2.74 -12.45 -6.41
C LEU A 30 3.53 -12.73 -5.12
N ASP A 31 4.50 -13.64 -5.18
CA ASP A 31 5.36 -14.00 -4.05
C ASP A 31 6.12 -12.77 -3.54
N ARG A 32 6.73 -12.01 -4.46
CA ARG A 32 7.40 -10.75 -4.13
C ARG A 32 6.42 -9.73 -3.55
N GLY A 33 5.22 -9.65 -4.10
CA GLY A 33 4.15 -8.78 -3.61
C GLY A 33 3.78 -9.09 -2.16
N LEU A 34 3.55 -10.36 -1.83
CA LEU A 34 3.22 -10.80 -0.47
C LEU A 34 4.36 -10.53 0.52
N THR A 35 5.60 -10.78 0.12
CA THR A 35 6.77 -10.45 0.96
C THR A 35 6.87 -8.95 1.22
N ASN A 36 6.76 -8.12 0.18
CA ASN A 36 6.82 -6.66 0.34
C ASN A 36 5.66 -6.14 1.20
N LEU A 37 4.45 -6.65 0.97
CA LEU A 37 3.27 -6.28 1.76
C LEU A 37 3.45 -6.63 3.23
N GLY A 38 3.94 -7.83 3.53
CA GLY A 38 4.25 -8.25 4.90
C GLY A 38 5.26 -7.30 5.57
N LEU A 39 6.40 -7.05 4.93
CA LEU A 39 7.42 -6.13 5.45
C LEU A 39 6.86 -4.73 5.75
N MET A 40 6.09 -4.16 4.80
CA MET A 40 5.47 -2.85 4.97
C MET A 40 4.47 -2.84 6.13
N ALA A 41 3.61 -3.87 6.24
CA ALA A 41 2.66 -3.99 7.35
C ALA A 41 3.37 -4.09 8.71
N GLY A 42 4.46 -4.85 8.79
CA GLY A 42 5.26 -4.98 10.00
C GLY A 42 5.85 -3.63 10.44
N HIS A 43 6.44 -2.88 9.50
CA HIS A 43 6.96 -1.54 9.77
C HIS A 43 5.84 -0.55 10.15
N ALA A 44 4.69 -0.60 9.47
CA ALA A 44 3.57 0.30 9.75
C ALA A 44 3.02 0.09 11.16
N ILE A 45 2.86 -1.16 11.60
CA ILE A 45 2.42 -1.49 12.97
C ILE A 45 3.32 -0.85 14.02
N GLN A 46 4.62 -0.85 13.77
CA GLN A 46 5.57 -0.29 14.71
C GLN A 46 5.44 1.24 14.85
N CYS A 47 4.97 1.92 13.80
CA CYS A 47 4.74 3.36 13.77
C CYS A 47 3.36 3.80 14.27
N LEU A 48 2.43 2.87 14.53
CA LEU A 48 1.11 3.21 15.05
C LEU A 48 1.15 3.60 16.52
N PRO A 49 0.22 4.46 16.99
CA PRO A 49 0.00 4.68 18.42
C PRO A 49 -0.29 3.35 19.13
N GLU A 50 0.24 3.18 20.35
CA GLU A 50 0.07 1.93 21.13
C GLU A 50 -1.41 1.54 21.30
N ALA A 51 -2.31 2.51 21.41
CA ALA A 51 -3.75 2.25 21.52
C ALA A 51 -4.36 1.63 20.24
N GLU A 52 -3.77 1.87 19.08
CA GLU A 52 -4.28 1.42 17.77
C GLU A 52 -3.68 0.08 17.33
N LYS A 53 -2.48 -0.26 17.82
CA LYS A 53 -1.76 -1.51 17.47
C LYS A 53 -2.60 -2.77 17.62
N PRO A 54 -3.37 -3.00 18.71
CA PRO A 54 -4.16 -4.23 18.86
C PRO A 54 -5.22 -4.41 17.78
N GLN A 55 -5.87 -3.32 17.34
CA GLN A 55 -6.87 -3.37 16.29
C GLN A 55 -6.23 -3.70 14.93
N ALA A 56 -5.12 -3.03 14.62
CA ALA A 56 -4.40 -3.27 13.37
C ALA A 56 -3.80 -4.69 13.30
N GLN A 57 -3.27 -5.21 14.41
CA GLN A 57 -2.81 -6.61 14.49
C GLN A 57 -3.93 -7.62 14.24
N ARG A 58 -5.15 -7.38 14.77
CA ARG A 58 -6.31 -8.23 14.47
C ARG A 58 -6.70 -8.20 13.00
N ALA A 59 -6.64 -7.03 12.36
CA ALA A 59 -6.89 -6.90 10.93
C ALA A 59 -5.88 -7.69 10.10
N LEU A 60 -4.59 -7.67 10.47
CA LEU A 60 -3.54 -8.44 9.79
C LEU A 60 -3.70 -9.95 9.99
N LEU A 61 -4.14 -10.40 11.17
CA LEU A 61 -4.50 -11.80 11.40
C LEU A 61 -5.68 -12.24 10.53
N ALA A 62 -6.72 -11.42 10.43
CA ALA A 62 -7.87 -11.69 9.57
C ALA A 62 -7.45 -11.75 8.09
N PHE A 63 -6.59 -10.82 7.64
CA PHE A 63 -6.02 -10.86 6.30
C PHE A 63 -5.23 -12.14 6.05
N ASN A 64 -4.42 -12.58 7.01
CA ASN A 64 -3.69 -13.84 6.88
C ASN A 64 -4.62 -15.05 6.74
N SER A 65 -5.75 -15.07 7.46
CA SER A 65 -6.79 -16.10 7.29
C SER A 65 -7.40 -16.10 5.88
N ILE A 66 -7.59 -14.91 5.28
CA ILE A 66 -8.05 -14.80 3.89
C ILE A 66 -7.00 -15.37 2.93
N LEU A 67 -5.71 -15.09 3.15
CA LEU A 67 -4.63 -15.68 2.34
C LEU A 67 -4.63 -17.21 2.42
N ILE A 68 -4.88 -17.79 3.60
CA ILE A 68 -4.99 -19.26 3.75
C ILE A 68 -6.15 -19.79 2.89
N ALA A 69 -7.33 -19.16 2.96
CA ALA A 69 -8.53 -19.61 2.27
C ALA A 69 -8.44 -19.48 0.74
N GLU A 70 -7.95 -18.33 0.26
CA GLU A 70 -8.01 -17.98 -1.17
C GLU A 70 -6.74 -18.35 -1.92
N MET A 71 -5.60 -18.42 -1.23
CA MET A 71 -4.27 -18.54 -1.85
C MET A 71 -3.44 -19.69 -1.28
N GLY A 72 -3.93 -20.34 -0.22
CA GLY A 72 -3.28 -21.47 0.45
C GLY A 72 -2.23 -21.06 1.49
N ALA A 73 -1.83 -22.06 2.28
CA ALA A 73 -0.95 -21.86 3.44
C ALA A 73 0.43 -21.27 3.10
N ASN A 74 0.98 -21.54 1.90
CA ASN A 74 2.29 -21.01 1.50
C ASN A 74 2.27 -19.49 1.31
N ALA A 75 1.19 -18.94 0.73
CA ALA A 75 1.02 -17.49 0.55
C ALA A 75 0.88 -16.80 1.91
N ALA A 76 0.05 -17.37 2.78
CA ALA A 76 -0.14 -16.91 4.15
C ALA A 76 1.17 -16.93 4.96
N PHE A 77 1.93 -18.03 4.88
CA PHE A 77 3.21 -18.16 5.58
C PHE A 77 4.24 -17.13 5.09
N ARG A 78 4.34 -16.90 3.78
CA ARG A 78 5.21 -15.86 3.21
C ARG A 78 4.87 -14.47 3.71
N PHE A 79 3.59 -14.11 3.71
CA PHE A 79 3.14 -12.84 4.26
C PHE A 79 3.46 -12.72 5.77
N ALA A 80 3.12 -13.73 6.56
CA ALA A 80 3.28 -13.70 8.02
C ALA A 80 4.75 -13.62 8.46
N THR A 81 5.64 -14.35 7.78
CA THR A 81 7.08 -14.31 8.05
C THR A 81 7.70 -12.96 7.70
N ALA A 82 7.30 -12.37 6.56
CA ALA A 82 7.71 -11.03 6.17
C ALA A 82 7.17 -9.95 7.13
N TYR A 83 5.93 -10.08 7.57
CA TYR A 83 5.35 -9.24 8.62
C TYR A 83 6.16 -9.29 9.92
N GLY A 84 6.46 -10.51 10.41
CA GLY A 84 7.28 -10.69 11.60
C GLY A 84 8.66 -10.04 11.46
N ALA A 85 9.29 -10.16 10.29
CA ALA A 85 10.56 -9.50 9.99
C ALA A 85 10.43 -7.96 10.06
N GLY A 86 9.42 -7.37 9.41
CA GLY A 86 9.18 -5.92 9.42
C GLY A 86 8.83 -5.36 10.80
N SER A 87 8.19 -6.16 11.66
CA SER A 87 7.83 -5.76 13.02
C SER A 87 8.91 -6.07 14.07
N SER A 88 9.98 -6.80 13.71
CA SER A 88 10.95 -7.31 14.68
C SER A 88 11.94 -6.26 15.23
N HIS A 89 12.04 -5.10 14.57
CA HIS A 89 12.94 -4.02 14.95
C HIS A 89 12.15 -2.79 15.38
N GLU A 90 12.67 -2.03 16.35
CA GLU A 90 12.11 -0.71 16.63
C GLU A 90 12.24 0.16 15.36
N PRO A 91 11.15 0.82 14.96
CA PRO A 91 11.18 1.66 13.78
C PRO A 91 12.02 2.87 14.13
N ASP A 92 12.90 3.24 13.22
CA ASP A 92 13.54 4.53 13.31
C ASP A 92 12.46 5.61 13.11
N ARG A 93 12.05 6.23 14.22
CA ARG A 93 10.85 7.08 14.30
C ARG A 93 10.91 8.27 13.35
N GLN A 94 12.10 8.65 12.89
CA GLN A 94 12.29 9.69 11.88
C GLN A 94 11.67 9.31 10.52
N PHE A 95 11.47 8.01 10.25
CA PHE A 95 10.84 7.51 9.02
C PHE A 95 9.35 7.21 9.17
N CYS A 96 8.78 7.21 10.40
CA CYS A 96 7.38 6.85 10.61
C CYS A 96 6.39 7.78 9.88
N GLU A 97 6.68 9.08 9.81
CA GLU A 97 5.90 10.03 9.01
C GLU A 97 5.85 9.63 7.53
N ARG A 98 6.99 9.26 6.95
CA ARG A 98 7.10 8.81 5.56
C ARG A 98 6.38 7.48 5.34
N SER A 99 6.62 6.49 6.22
CA SER A 99 5.98 5.18 6.12
C SER A 99 4.45 5.27 6.22
N LEU A 100 3.93 6.15 7.08
CA LEU A 100 2.49 6.42 7.19
C LEU A 100 1.95 7.15 5.95
N ALA A 101 2.72 8.07 5.37
CA ALA A 101 2.34 8.74 4.13
C ALA A 101 2.28 7.75 2.94
N ASP A 102 3.28 6.89 2.79
CA ASP A 102 3.33 5.85 1.75
C ASP A 102 2.19 4.85 1.92
N TRP A 103 1.87 4.45 3.15
CA TRP A 103 0.75 3.57 3.46
C TRP A 103 -0.60 4.21 3.10
N ARG A 104 -0.83 5.46 3.48
CA ARG A 104 -2.05 6.20 3.11
C ARG A 104 -2.19 6.33 1.60
N LYS A 105 -1.09 6.59 0.91
CA LYS A 105 -1.06 6.66 -0.55
C LYS A 105 -1.46 5.34 -1.19
N LEU A 106 -0.92 4.21 -0.72
CA LEU A 106 -1.30 2.88 -1.20
C LEU A 106 -2.79 2.60 -0.98
N ILE A 107 -3.33 2.92 0.19
CA ILE A 107 -4.76 2.74 0.46
C ILE A 107 -5.62 3.55 -0.51
N GLN A 108 -5.25 4.82 -0.76
CA GLN A 108 -5.97 5.70 -1.67
C GLN A 108 -5.87 5.24 -3.14
N ASP A 109 -4.66 4.95 -3.61
CA ASP A 109 -4.39 4.56 -4.99
C ASP A 109 -5.09 3.24 -5.35
N HIS A 110 -5.32 2.37 -4.36
CA HIS A 110 -5.94 1.05 -4.55
C HIS A 110 -7.35 0.91 -3.94
N ASN A 111 -7.97 1.98 -3.44
CA ASN A 111 -9.29 1.98 -2.79
C ASN A 111 -9.46 0.88 -1.71
N LEU A 112 -8.43 0.66 -0.90
CA LEU A 112 -8.41 -0.38 0.14
C LEU A 112 -9.13 0.01 1.44
N ASN A 113 -9.77 1.18 1.44
CA ASN A 113 -10.55 1.77 2.52
C ASN A 113 -12.06 1.60 2.38
N ARG A 114 -12.52 0.75 1.44
CA ARG A 114 -13.93 0.36 1.32
C ARG A 114 -14.24 -0.92 2.05
#